data_AF-A0A3G1B356-F1
#
_entry.id   AF-A0A3G1B356-F1
#
_cell.length_a   1.000
_cell.length_b   1.000
_cell.length_c   1.000
_cell.angle_alpha   90.00
_cell.angle_beta   90.00
_cell.angle_gamma   90.00
#
_symmetry.space_group_name_H-M   'P 1'
#
loop_
_entity.id
_entity.type
_entity.pdbx_description
1 polymer ?
#
loop_
_entity_poly.entity_id
_entity_poly.type
_entity_poly.pdbx_seq_one_letter_code
_entity_poly.pdbx_strand_id
1 'polypeptide(L)'
;MRRAGRPTKKEEKEIKSKIWNLLSQGFEVPYIVAQTGYDKDTVYKYKKEFNDEFYSNQTTDRSEIPQRMSNYYDTLIGKAQSICKRLEKDADRYTENQQQVPRYIYTELRGTLIDMANIGAKKWALLNSNPDEDTE
;
A
#
# COMPACT_ATOMS: atom_id res chain seq x y z
N MET A 1 15.60 -15.12 30.21
CA MET A 1 14.80 -14.36 29.23
C MET A 1 15.27 -12.90 29.23
N ARG A 2 15.97 -12.45 28.18
CA ARG A 2 16.37 -11.04 28.06
C ARG A 2 15.13 -10.23 27.71
N ARG A 3 14.72 -9.31 28.59
CA ARG A 3 13.73 -8.27 28.24
C ARG A 3 14.36 -7.41 27.16
N ALA A 4 13.87 -7.49 25.93
CA ALA A 4 14.30 -6.62 24.85
C ALA A 4 14.04 -5.17 25.30
N GLY A 5 15.10 -4.36 25.38
CA GLY A 5 14.98 -2.94 25.66
C GLY A 5 14.14 -2.27 24.58
N ARG A 6 13.37 -1.24 24.98
CA ARG A 6 12.58 -0.43 24.06
C ARG A 6 13.51 0.10 22.95
N PRO A 7 13.19 -0.11 21.66
CA PRO A 7 14.05 0.35 20.57
C PRO A 7 14.29 1.85 20.69
N THR A 8 15.52 2.27 20.41
CA THR A 8 15.88 3.69 20.39
C THR A 8 15.17 4.39 19.23
N LYS A 9 14.95 5.71 19.32
CA LYS A 9 14.33 6.50 18.23
C LYS A 9 15.06 6.35 16.88
N LYS A 10 16.36 6.08 16.90
CA LYS A 10 17.17 5.84 15.69
C LYS A 10 16.84 4.48 15.06
N GLU A 11 16.74 3.44 15.88
CA GLU A 11 16.37 2.09 15.42
C GLU A 11 14.93 2.06 14.89
N GLU A 12 13.98 2.73 15.54
CA GLU A 12 12.60 2.81 15.03
C GLU A 12 12.53 3.43 13.62
N LYS A 13 13.34 4.47 13.34
CA LYS A 13 13.40 5.07 11.99
C LYS A 13 13.93 4.10 10.94
N GLU A 14 14.99 3.34 11.26
CA GLU A 14 15.55 2.36 10.33
C GLU A 14 14.59 1.20 10.08
N ILE A 15 13.91 0.73 11.13
CA ILE A 15 12.88 -0.31 11.05
C ILE A 15 11.73 0.17 10.15
N LYS A 16 11.20 1.36 10.43
CA LYS A 16 10.11 1.98 9.66
C LYS A 16 10.51 2.15 8.19
N SER A 17 11.72 2.64 7.92
CA SER A 17 12.23 2.83 6.54
C SER A 17 12.31 1.52 5.76
N LYS A 18 12.84 0.44 6.36
CA LYS A 18 12.91 -0.88 5.71
C LYS A 18 11.52 -1.44 5.39
N ILE A 19 10.60 -1.38 6.36
CA ILE A 19 9.22 -1.87 6.18
C ILE A 19 8.49 -1.03 5.13
N TRP A 20 8.65 0.30 5.16
CA TRP A 20 8.06 1.19 4.16
C TRP A 20 8.57 0.94 2.76
N ASN A 21 9.87 0.73 2.57
CA ASN A 21 10.42 0.43 1.25
C ASN A 21 9.76 -0.84 0.65
N LEU A 22 9.62 -1.89 1.46
CA LEU A 22 8.96 -3.13 1.03
C LEU A 22 7.45 -2.96 0.79
N LEU A 23 6.76 -2.17 1.63
CA LEU A 23 5.34 -1.83 1.42
C LEU A 23 5.13 -1.03 0.14
N SER A 24 6.03 -0.09 -0.17
CA SER A 24 6.00 0.72 -1.40
C SER A 24 6.33 -0.05 -2.67
N GLN A 25 6.91 -1.25 -2.53
CA GLN A 25 7.13 -2.21 -3.61
C GLN A 25 5.97 -3.21 -3.73
N GLY A 26 4.95 -3.10 -2.87
CA GLY A 26 3.73 -3.91 -2.93
C GLY A 26 3.79 -5.26 -2.25
N PHE A 27 4.87 -5.57 -1.51
CA PHE A 27 4.99 -6.86 -0.82
C PHE A 27 3.96 -7.02 0.29
N GLU A 28 3.48 -8.26 0.47
CA GLU A 28 2.53 -8.59 1.52
C GLU A 28 3.20 -8.72 2.89
N VAL A 29 2.42 -8.50 3.95
CA VAL A 29 2.91 -8.55 5.35
C VAL A 29 3.66 -9.85 5.69
N PRO A 30 3.21 -11.06 5.28
CA PRO A 30 3.96 -12.29 5.54
C PRO A 30 5.37 -12.28 4.94
N TYR A 31 5.52 -11.75 3.72
CA TYR A 31 6.82 -11.61 3.06
C TYR A 31 7.71 -10.60 3.79
N ILE A 32 7.14 -9.46 4.19
CA ILE A 32 7.88 -8.41 4.90
C ILE A 32 8.37 -8.92 6.26
N VAL A 33 7.54 -9.65 7.00
CA VAL A 33 7.94 -10.31 8.27
C VAL A 33 9.10 -11.25 8.04
N ALA A 34 9.02 -12.12 7.02
CA ALA A 34 10.09 -13.05 6.69
C ALA A 34 11.40 -12.35 6.30
N GLN A 35 11.31 -11.25 5.56
CA GLN A 35 12.48 -10.53 5.03
C GLN A 35 13.14 -9.61 6.06
N THR A 36 12.35 -9.06 6.98
CA THR A 36 12.84 -8.08 7.96
C THR A 36 13.12 -8.69 9.33
N GLY A 37 12.53 -9.86 9.62
CA GLY A 37 12.61 -10.51 10.93
C GLY A 37 11.79 -9.83 12.03
N TYR A 38 11.03 -8.77 11.70
CA TYR A 38 10.17 -8.07 12.66
C TYR A 38 8.84 -8.79 12.84
N ASP A 39 8.25 -8.64 14.02
CA ASP A 39 6.97 -9.25 14.32
C ASP A 39 5.84 -8.68 13.44
N LYS A 40 4.79 -9.48 13.30
CA LYS A 40 3.65 -9.16 12.44
C LYS A 40 2.96 -7.87 12.90
N ASP A 41 2.89 -7.63 14.20
CA ASP A 41 2.21 -6.47 14.80
C ASP A 41 2.95 -5.17 14.49
N THR A 42 4.29 -5.18 14.52
CA THR A 42 5.15 -4.06 14.12
C THR A 42 4.96 -3.74 12.65
N VAL A 43 4.94 -4.76 11.79
CA VAL A 43 4.70 -4.56 10.36
C VAL A 43 3.29 -4.00 10.11
N TYR A 44 2.27 -4.47 10.82
CA TYR A 44 0.91 -3.91 10.71
C TYR A 44 0.82 -2.48 11.25
N LYS A 45 1.48 -2.16 12.36
CA LYS A 45 1.57 -0.80 12.90
C LYS A 45 2.12 0.15 11.85
N TYR A 46 3.27 -0.17 11.26
CA TYR A 46 3.88 0.70 10.25
C TYR A 46 3.14 0.70 8.91
N LYS A 47 2.44 -0.38 8.55
CA LYS A 47 1.51 -0.38 7.42
C LYS A 47 0.34 0.57 7.64
N LYS A 48 -0.20 0.60 8.86
CA LYS A 48 -1.26 1.54 9.22
C LYS A 48 -0.74 2.98 9.20
N GLU A 49 0.40 3.26 9.83
CA GLU A 49 1.03 4.58 9.77
C GLU A 49 1.38 5.00 8.34
N PHE A 50 1.85 4.07 7.50
CA PHE A 50 2.10 4.32 6.07
C PHE A 50 0.83 4.78 5.37
N ASN A 51 -0.29 4.07 5.57
CA ASN A 51 -1.57 4.45 5.00
C ASN A 51 -2.03 5.80 5.58
N ASP A 52 -2.00 5.99 6.89
CA ASP A 52 -2.48 7.21 7.56
C ASP A 52 -1.67 8.44 7.14
N GLU A 53 -0.33 8.36 7.10
CA GLU A 53 0.54 9.43 6.61
C GLU A 53 0.38 9.69 5.11
N PHE A 54 0.01 8.67 4.32
CA PHE A 54 -0.27 8.83 2.90
C PHE A 54 -1.67 9.43 2.62
N TYR A 55 -2.64 9.18 3.49
CA TYR A 55 -3.99 9.74 3.38
C TYR A 55 -4.13 11.11 4.03
N SER A 56 -3.32 11.44 5.05
CA SER A 56 -3.24 12.76 5.66
C SER A 56 -2.27 13.66 4.89
N ASN A 57 -2.72 14.81 4.40
CA ASN A 57 -1.98 15.75 3.55
C ASN A 57 -0.79 16.48 4.24
N GLN A 58 0.02 15.81 5.07
CA GLN A 58 1.11 16.45 5.84
C GLN A 58 2.52 16.12 5.35
N THR A 59 2.72 15.91 4.04
CA THR A 59 4.06 16.08 3.46
C THR A 59 4.32 17.57 3.29
N THR A 60 5.22 18.11 4.11
CA THR A 60 5.69 19.51 4.07
C THR A 60 6.37 19.89 2.75
N ASP A 61 6.74 18.90 1.94
CA ASP A 61 7.32 19.11 0.62
C ASP A 61 6.38 18.59 -0.48
N ARG A 62 5.68 19.52 -1.14
CA ARG A 62 4.75 19.22 -2.24
C ARG A 62 5.47 18.61 -3.46
N SER A 63 6.79 18.77 -3.59
CA SER A 63 7.56 18.26 -4.73
C SER A 63 7.70 16.73 -4.74
N GLU A 64 7.63 16.07 -3.59
CA GLU A 64 7.75 14.60 -3.49
C GLU A 64 6.42 13.86 -3.65
N ILE A 65 5.29 14.56 -3.50
CA ILE A 65 3.94 13.97 -3.56
C ILE A 65 3.67 13.26 -4.90
N PRO A 66 4.00 13.83 -6.07
CA PRO A 66 3.74 13.17 -7.36
C PRO A 66 4.51 11.86 -7.51
N GLN A 67 5.78 11.82 -7.05
CA GLN A 67 6.61 10.62 -7.15
C GLN A 67 6.13 9.51 -6.20
N ARG A 68 5.78 9.87 -4.95
CA ARG A 68 5.22 8.91 -3.98
C ARG A 68 3.88 8.36 -4.43
N MET A 69 3.00 9.19 -5.00
CA MET A 69 1.75 8.73 -5.60
C MET A 69 1.99 7.82 -6.80
N SER A 70 3.01 8.10 -7.63
CA SER A 70 3.35 7.25 -8.77
C SER A 70 3.80 5.85 -8.34
N ASN A 71 4.75 5.75 -7.40
CA ASN A 71 5.25 4.47 -6.91
C ASN A 71 4.15 3.60 -6.27
N TYR A 72 3.18 4.23 -5.60
CA TYR A 72 2.05 3.52 -5.02
C TYR A 72 1.03 3.10 -6.09
N TYR A 73 0.83 3.90 -7.13
CA TYR A 73 -0.01 3.52 -8.27
C TYR A 73 0.56 2.29 -8.99
N ASP A 74 1.89 2.25 -9.19
CA ASP A 74 2.58 1.08 -9.75
C ASP A 74 2.40 -0.17 -8.87
N THR A 75 2.44 0.00 -7.54
CA THR A 75 2.12 -1.07 -6.59
C THR A 75 0.68 -1.57 -6.72
N LEU A 76 -0.30 -0.67 -6.86
CA LEU A 76 -1.70 -1.05 -7.03
C LEU A 76 -1.94 -1.75 -8.37
N ILE A 77 -1.28 -1.29 -9.44
CA ILE A 77 -1.28 -1.98 -10.73
C ILE A 77 -0.73 -3.40 -10.56
N GLY A 78 0.41 -3.57 -9.89
CA GLY A 78 1.01 -4.88 -9.63
C GLY A 78 0.07 -5.81 -8.85
N LYS A 79 -0.63 -5.29 -7.82
CA LYS A 79 -1.63 -6.06 -7.07
C LYS A 79 -2.82 -6.46 -7.94
N ALA A 80 -3.37 -5.52 -8.72
CA ALA A 80 -4.47 -5.80 -9.64
C ALA A 80 -4.08 -6.89 -10.65
N GLN A 81 -2.89 -6.81 -11.23
CA GLN A 81 -2.36 -7.82 -12.15
C GLN A 81 -2.20 -9.19 -11.47
N SER A 82 -1.70 -9.24 -10.23
CA SER A 82 -1.58 -10.48 -9.47
C SER A 82 -2.95 -11.12 -9.19
N ILE A 83 -3.96 -10.32 -8.86
CA ILE A 83 -5.33 -10.78 -8.66
C ILE A 83 -5.92 -11.31 -9.99
N CYS A 84 -5.74 -10.59 -11.09
CA CYS A 84 -6.19 -11.03 -12.41
C CYS A 84 -5.53 -12.36 -12.82
N LYS A 85 -4.22 -12.53 -12.63
CA LYS A 85 -3.54 -13.81 -12.92
C LYS A 85 -4.07 -14.97 -12.09
N ARG A 86 -4.41 -14.74 -10.81
CA ARG A 86 -5.05 -15.77 -9.96
C ARG A 86 -6.42 -16.14 -10.50
N LEU A 87 -7.21 -15.14 -10.90
CA LEU A 87 -8.52 -15.36 -11.53
C LEU A 87 -8.41 -16.12 -12.85
N GLU A 88 -7.45 -15.78 -13.71
CA GLU A 88 -7.20 -16.46 -14.99
C GLU A 88 -6.77 -17.90 -14.79
N LYS A 89 -5.84 -18.16 -13.86
CA LYS A 89 -5.34 -19.51 -13.57
C LYS A 89 -6.45 -20.44 -13.07
N ASP A 90 -7.39 -19.90 -12.31
CA ASP A 90 -8.50 -20.67 -11.77
C ASP A 90 -9.77 -20.56 -12.64
N ALA A 91 -9.76 -19.78 -13.74
CA ALA A 91 -10.91 -19.57 -14.61
C ALA A 91 -11.46 -20.89 -15.15
N ASP A 92 -10.57 -21.75 -15.65
CA ASP A 92 -10.92 -23.08 -16.17
C ASP A 92 -11.53 -23.98 -15.09
N ARG A 93 -11.09 -23.84 -13.83
CA ARG A 93 -11.61 -24.61 -12.69
C ARG A 93 -13.03 -24.18 -12.30
N TYR A 94 -13.33 -22.89 -12.44
CA TYR A 94 -14.65 -22.34 -12.14
C TYR A 94 -15.66 -22.64 -13.26
N THR A 95 -15.23 -22.67 -14.53
CA THR A 95 -16.08 -23.05 -15.66
C THR A 95 -16.37 -24.54 -15.72
N GLU A 96 -15.39 -25.41 -15.44
CA GLU A 96 -15.59 -26.87 -15.52
C GLU A 96 -16.37 -27.45 -14.33
N ASN A 97 -16.20 -26.92 -13.12
CA ASN A 97 -16.82 -27.49 -11.90
C ASN A 97 -18.03 -26.70 -11.37
N GLN A 98 -18.52 -25.68 -12.10
CA GLN A 98 -19.51 -24.71 -11.60
C GLN A 98 -19.18 -24.14 -10.20
N GLN A 99 -17.91 -24.11 -9.83
CA GLN A 99 -17.49 -23.55 -8.56
C GLN A 99 -17.55 -22.03 -8.62
N GLN A 100 -18.17 -21.41 -7.62
CA GLN A 100 -18.17 -19.95 -7.51
C GLN A 100 -16.76 -19.47 -7.19
N VAL A 101 -16.36 -18.37 -7.83
CA VAL A 101 -15.14 -17.64 -7.47
C VAL A 101 -15.22 -17.25 -5.98
N PRO A 102 -14.20 -17.56 -5.17
CA PRO A 102 -14.20 -17.25 -3.75
C PRO A 102 -14.40 -15.75 -3.50
N ARG A 103 -15.33 -15.42 -2.61
CA ARG A 103 -15.72 -14.04 -2.27
C ARG A 103 -14.55 -13.14 -1.85
N TYR A 104 -13.49 -13.71 -1.27
CA TYR A 104 -12.32 -12.95 -0.85
C TYR A 104 -11.56 -12.36 -2.06
N ILE A 105 -11.52 -13.05 -3.21
CA ILE A 105 -10.83 -12.58 -4.42
C ILE A 105 -11.53 -11.33 -4.97
N TYR A 106 -12.87 -11.33 -5.03
CA TYR A 106 -13.65 -10.14 -5.38
C TYR A 106 -13.45 -8.99 -4.40
N THR A 107 -13.38 -9.29 -3.10
CA THR A 107 -13.20 -8.27 -2.07
C THR A 107 -11.83 -7.60 -2.20
N GLU A 108 -10.79 -8.38 -2.50
CA GLU A 108 -9.42 -7.91 -2.71
C GLU A 108 -9.29 -7.08 -4.01
N LEU A 109 -9.91 -7.53 -5.11
CA LEU A 109 -9.93 -6.78 -6.37
C LEU A 109 -10.67 -5.46 -6.22
N ARG A 110 -11.88 -5.50 -5.63
CA ARG A 110 -12.70 -4.31 -5.38
C ARG A 110 -11.96 -3.31 -4.50
N GLY A 111 -11.29 -3.76 -3.44
CA GLY A 111 -10.48 -2.89 -2.59
C GLY A 111 -9.36 -2.21 -3.37
N THR A 112 -8.62 -2.99 -4.16
CA THR A 112 -7.52 -2.46 -4.99
C THR A 112 -8.00 -1.42 -6.00
N LEU A 113 -9.12 -1.67 -6.68
CA LEU A 113 -9.70 -0.72 -7.65
C LEU A 113 -10.20 0.56 -6.98
N ILE A 114 -10.78 0.48 -5.78
CA ILE A 114 -11.18 1.65 -4.99
C ILE A 114 -9.97 2.49 -4.62
N ASP A 115 -8.88 1.86 -4.16
CA ASP A 115 -7.64 2.56 -3.82
C ASP A 115 -7.06 3.28 -5.05
N MET A 116 -7.06 2.63 -6.22
CA MET A 116 -6.63 3.26 -7.48
C MET A 116 -7.48 4.48 -7.84
N ALA A 117 -8.80 4.36 -7.73
CA ALA A 117 -9.72 5.46 -8.01
C ALA A 117 -9.50 6.66 -7.07
N ASN A 118 -9.32 6.39 -5.76
CA ASN A 118 -9.07 7.43 -4.76
C ASN A 118 -7.76 8.19 -5.03
N ILE A 119 -6.71 7.48 -5.44
CA ILE A 119 -5.42 8.11 -5.76
C ILE A 119 -5.47 8.88 -7.07
N GLY A 120 -6.13 8.34 -8.08
CA GLY A 120 -6.39 9.05 -9.33
C GLY A 120 -7.12 10.37 -9.07
N ALA A 121 -8.17 10.35 -8.25
CA ALA A 121 -8.93 11.54 -7.87
C ALA A 121 -8.06 12.56 -7.11
N LYS A 122 -7.23 12.12 -6.16
CA LYS A 122 -6.30 13.00 -5.43
C LYS A 122 -5.25 13.62 -6.34
N LYS A 123 -4.65 12.85 -7.24
CA LYS A 123 -3.67 13.35 -8.22
C LYS A 123 -4.31 14.37 -9.16
N TRP A 124 -5.53 14.10 -9.62
CA TRP A 124 -6.30 15.02 -10.45
C TRP A 124 -6.61 16.33 -9.69
N ALA A 125 -7.03 16.26 -8.42
CA ALA A 125 -7.27 17.45 -7.61
C ALA A 125 -5.99 18.28 -7.42
N LEU A 126 -4.84 17.65 -7.15
CA LEU A 126 -3.56 18.34 -7.00
C LEU A 126 -3.07 19.02 -8.28
N LEU A 127 -3.30 18.41 -9.44
CA LEU A 127 -2.91 18.98 -10.73
C LEU A 127 -3.81 20.15 -11.16
N ASN A 128 -5.03 20.22 -10.64
CA ASN A 128 -6.02 21.25 -10.99
C ASN A 128 -6.29 22.27 -9.88
N SER A 129 -5.68 22.12 -8.70
CA SER A 129 -5.69 23.16 -7.67
C SER A 129 -4.75 24.29 -8.11
N ASN A 130 -5.33 25.44 -8.47
CA ASN A 130 -4.58 26.66 -8.78
C ASN A 130 -3.76 27.10 -7.55
N PRO A 131 -2.45 27.36 -7.68
CA PRO A 131 -1.63 27.84 -6.57
C PRO A 131 -1.83 29.32 -6.22
N ASP A 132 -2.63 30.07 -7.00
CA ASP A 132 -2.66 31.55 -6.96
C ASP A 132 -3.88 32.17 -6.25
N GLU A 133 -4.73 31.40 -5.56
CA GLU A 133 -5.89 31.97 -4.83
C GLU A 133 -5.62 32.36 -3.37
N ASP A 134 -4.40 32.18 -2.86
CA ASP A 134 -4.01 32.58 -1.48
C ASP A 134 -3.20 33.90 -1.45
N THR A 135 -3.60 34.89 -2.25
CA THR A 135 -3.16 36.29 -2.07
C THR A 135 -4.33 37.24 -2.23
N GLU A 136 -5.05 37.50 -1.14
CA GLU A 136 -5.73 38.78 -0.85
C GLU A 136 -5.71 39.06 0.66
#